data_AF-A0A6F9AMK1-F1
#
_entry.id   AF-A0A6F9AMK1-F1
#
_cell.length_a   1.000
_cell.length_b   1.000
_cell.length_c   1.000
_cell.angle_alpha   90.00
_cell.angle_beta   90.00
_cell.angle_gamma   90.00
#
_symmetry.space_group_name_H-M   'P 1'
#
loop_
_entity.id
_entity.type
_entity.pdbx_description
1 polymer ?
#
loop_
_entity_poly.entity_id
_entity_poly.type
_entity_poly.pdbx_seq_one_letter_code
_entity_poly.pdbx_strand_id
1 'polypeptide(L)'
;MTQGLQEICLTFLHNAGKFDSQGKSFIKDALKCMAHGLRHKFSCISRKCLAIKEMVFQLQRECYLRHNLCSAAKENVAVMVEMIHFQDLFPKGSPHSEPDHPRSPRQGDKDKPSKGGFNAHPRSRSQGPRRQSPEVGVVAEQEDPEATDIRR
;
A
#
# COMPACT_ATOMS: atom_id res chain seq x y z
N MET A 1 6.87 -0.31 13.57
CA MET A 1 6.18 -1.18 12.59
C MET A 1 7.14 -2.07 11.78
N THR A 2 8.45 -1.81 11.75
CA THR A 2 9.42 -2.58 10.94
C THR A 2 9.87 -3.90 11.56
N GLN A 3 9.80 -4.05 12.89
CA GLN A 3 10.32 -5.21 13.62
C GLN A 3 9.71 -6.55 13.15
N GLY A 4 8.38 -6.63 13.05
CA GLY A 4 7.71 -7.86 12.58
C GLY A 4 7.97 -8.19 11.11
N LEU A 5 8.08 -7.18 10.24
CA LEU A 5 8.38 -7.40 8.82
C LEU A 5 9.81 -7.92 8.61
N GLN A 6 10.76 -7.45 9.42
CA GLN A 6 12.14 -7.91 9.39
C GLN A 6 12.25 -9.40 9.77
N GLU A 7 11.58 -9.82 10.84
CA GLU A 7 11.55 -11.24 11.24
C GLU A 7 10.95 -12.11 10.15
N ILE A 8 9.81 -11.71 9.58
CA ILE A 8 9.20 -12.41 8.45
C ILE A 8 10.18 -12.51 7.28
N CYS A 9 10.82 -11.41 6.90
CA CYS A 9 11.79 -11.37 5.81
C CYS A 9 12.95 -12.35 6.03
N LEU A 10 13.52 -12.38 7.24
CA LEU A 10 14.61 -13.30 7.60
C LEU A 10 14.15 -14.76 7.57
N THR A 11 12.94 -15.06 8.05
CA THR A 11 12.34 -16.40 7.99
C THR A 11 12.15 -16.86 6.54
N PHE A 12 11.70 -15.98 5.65
CA PHE A 12 11.62 -16.28 4.21
C PHE A 12 13.01 -16.53 3.61
N LEU A 13 13.99 -15.68 3.92
CA LEU A 13 15.35 -15.81 3.38
C LEU A 13 16.02 -17.11 3.80
N HIS A 14 15.89 -17.49 5.07
CA HIS A 14 16.42 -18.75 5.61
C HIS A 14 15.82 -19.97 4.91
N ASN A 15 14.54 -19.92 4.54
CA ASN A 15 13.81 -21.04 3.96
C ASN A 15 13.78 -21.03 2.43
N ALA A 16 14.26 -19.97 1.77
CA ALA A 16 14.17 -19.79 0.31
C ALA A 16 14.77 -20.95 -0.50
N GLY A 17 15.86 -21.54 -0.01
CA GLY A 17 16.51 -22.68 -0.65
C GLY A 17 15.69 -23.96 -0.64
N LYS A 18 14.79 -24.13 0.35
CA LYS A 18 14.02 -25.35 0.59
C LYS A 18 12.80 -25.49 -0.31
N PHE A 19 12.33 -24.39 -0.90
CA PHE A 19 11.24 -24.45 -1.89
C PHE A 19 11.69 -25.19 -3.15
N ASP A 20 10.82 -26.04 -3.66
CA ASP A 20 10.97 -26.62 -4.99
C ASP A 20 10.81 -25.56 -6.10
N SER A 21 10.94 -25.98 -7.35
CA SER A 21 10.77 -25.08 -8.50
C SER A 21 9.36 -24.48 -8.56
N GLN A 22 8.33 -25.25 -8.18
CA GLN A 22 6.94 -24.81 -8.16
C GLN A 22 6.71 -23.71 -7.12
N GLY A 23 7.19 -23.89 -5.88
CA GLY A 23 7.09 -22.93 -4.79
C GLY A 23 7.83 -21.64 -5.10
N LYS A 24 9.02 -21.75 -5.70
CA LYS A 24 9.78 -20.57 -6.19
C LYS A 24 9.01 -19.81 -7.27
N SER A 25 8.39 -20.50 -8.22
CA SER A 25 7.54 -19.84 -9.23
C SER A 25 6.32 -19.19 -8.61
N PHE A 26 5.63 -19.89 -7.70
CA PHE A 26 4.48 -19.35 -6.97
C PHE A 26 4.81 -18.03 -6.28
N ILE A 27 5.90 -17.98 -5.49
CA ILE A 27 6.33 -16.76 -4.80
C ILE A 27 6.58 -15.64 -5.81
N LYS A 28 7.34 -15.91 -6.86
CA LYS A 28 7.67 -14.93 -7.91
C LYS A 28 6.42 -14.37 -8.58
N ASP A 29 5.51 -15.24 -8.99
CA ASP A 29 4.36 -14.86 -9.80
C ASP A 29 3.25 -14.22 -8.95
N ALA A 30 3.02 -14.70 -7.72
CA ALA A 30 2.10 -14.08 -6.78
C ALA A 30 2.57 -12.67 -6.36
N LEU A 31 3.87 -12.48 -6.09
CA LEU A 31 4.43 -11.16 -5.77
C LEU A 31 4.28 -10.20 -6.94
N LYS A 32 4.57 -10.65 -8.18
CA LYS A 32 4.32 -9.85 -9.39
C LYS A 32 2.86 -9.46 -9.51
N CYS A 33 1.94 -10.42 -9.35
CA CYS A 33 0.49 -10.17 -9.40
C CYS A 33 0.08 -9.08 -8.40
N MET A 34 0.54 -9.18 -7.15
CA MET A 34 0.23 -8.18 -6.12
C MET A 34 0.82 -6.81 -6.48
N ALA A 35 2.08 -6.74 -6.91
CA ALA A 35 2.70 -5.47 -7.30
C ALA A 35 1.95 -4.79 -8.47
N HIS A 36 1.60 -5.55 -9.51
CA HIS A 36 0.82 -5.05 -10.64
C HIS A 36 -0.59 -4.62 -10.22
N GLY A 37 -1.28 -5.43 -9.41
CA GLY A 37 -2.62 -5.13 -8.94
C GLY A 37 -2.67 -3.91 -8.03
N LEU A 38 -1.69 -3.75 -7.13
CA LEU A 38 -1.56 -2.58 -6.27
C LEU A 38 -1.36 -1.32 -7.11
N ARG A 39 -0.43 -1.35 -8.07
CA ARG A 39 -0.20 -0.20 -8.97
C ARG A 39 -1.47 0.19 -9.73
N HIS A 40 -2.24 -0.78 -10.21
CA HIS A 40 -3.44 -0.54 -11.00
C HIS A 40 -4.64 -0.07 -10.15
N LYS A 41 -4.83 -0.64 -8.95
CA LYS A 41 -6.00 -0.35 -8.11
C LYS A 41 -5.79 0.86 -7.21
N PHE A 42 -4.56 1.12 -6.75
CA PHE A 42 -4.29 2.16 -5.75
C PHE A 42 -4.52 3.58 -6.28
N SER A 43 -4.36 3.81 -7.58
CA SER A 43 -4.65 5.11 -8.22
C SER A 43 -6.12 5.53 -8.13
N CYS A 44 -7.05 4.58 -7.89
CA CYS A 44 -8.49 4.82 -7.91
C CYS A 44 -9.16 4.72 -6.54
N ILE A 45 -8.40 4.46 -5.46
CA ILE A 45 -8.96 4.14 -4.14
C ILE A 45 -8.86 5.34 -3.19
N SER A 46 -9.88 5.49 -2.34
CA SER A 46 -9.86 6.51 -1.28
C SER A 46 -8.64 6.35 -0.37
N ARG A 47 -8.07 7.45 0.13
CA ARG A 47 -6.97 7.42 1.11
C ARG A 47 -7.36 6.88 2.50
N LYS A 48 -8.59 6.38 2.65
CA LYS A 48 -9.08 5.80 3.91
C LYS A 48 -8.41 4.45 4.13
N CYS A 49 -7.74 4.29 5.27
CA CYS A 49 -7.02 3.06 5.61
C CYS A 49 -7.89 1.81 5.52
N LEU A 50 -9.18 1.89 5.89
CA LEU A 50 -10.11 0.77 5.78
C LEU A 50 -10.34 0.32 4.34
N ALA A 51 -10.50 1.26 3.40
CA ALA A 51 -10.68 0.94 1.98
C ALA A 51 -9.40 0.34 1.37
N ILE A 52 -8.23 0.86 1.77
CA ILE A 52 -6.93 0.32 1.35
C ILE A 52 -6.76 -1.10 1.89
N LYS A 53 -7.04 -1.32 3.18
CA LYS A 53 -6.98 -2.64 3.83
C LYS A 53 -7.83 -3.64 3.05
N GLU A 54 -9.10 -3.30 2.80
CA GLU A 54 -10.03 -4.17 2.08
C GLU A 54 -9.54 -4.50 0.67
N MET A 55 -9.04 -3.49 -0.08
CA MET A 55 -8.48 -3.75 -1.39
C MET A 55 -7.26 -4.69 -1.34
N VAL A 56 -6.35 -4.49 -0.39
CA VAL A 56 -5.16 -5.35 -0.27
C VAL A 56 -5.58 -6.80 0.01
N PHE A 57 -6.56 -7.03 0.90
CA PHE A 57 -7.06 -8.37 1.18
C PHE A 57 -7.71 -9.03 -0.04
N GLN A 58 -8.52 -8.28 -0.80
CA GLN A 58 -9.14 -8.80 -2.01
C GLN A 58 -8.11 -9.14 -3.07
N LEU A 59 -7.13 -8.26 -3.29
CA LEU A 59 -6.05 -8.48 -4.25
C LEU A 59 -5.17 -9.66 -3.85
N GLN A 60 -4.83 -9.79 -2.57
CA GLN A 60 -4.06 -10.92 -2.05
C GLN A 60 -4.79 -12.24 -2.32
N ARG A 61 -6.09 -12.32 -2.00
CA ARG A 61 -6.93 -13.50 -2.30
C ARG A 61 -6.94 -13.80 -3.80
N GLU A 62 -7.14 -12.79 -4.64
CA GLU A 62 -7.17 -12.93 -6.10
C GLU A 62 -5.86 -13.54 -6.62
N CYS A 63 -4.71 -12.99 -6.21
CA CYS A 63 -3.40 -13.47 -6.64
C CYS A 63 -3.10 -14.89 -6.13
N TYR A 64 -3.45 -15.22 -4.89
CA TYR A 64 -3.24 -16.56 -4.34
C TYR A 64 -4.07 -17.63 -5.06
N LEU A 65 -5.32 -17.33 -5.39
CA LEU A 65 -6.16 -18.23 -6.18
C LEU A 65 -5.62 -18.38 -7.60
N ARG A 66 -5.31 -17.26 -8.27
CA ARG A 66 -4.78 -17.23 -9.63
C ARG A 66 -3.50 -18.05 -9.79
N HIS A 67 -2.63 -18.04 -8.79
CA HIS A 67 -1.33 -18.72 -8.82
C HIS A 67 -1.31 -20.06 -8.08
N ASN A 68 -2.48 -20.62 -7.73
CA ASN A 68 -2.61 -21.97 -7.14
C ASN A 68 -1.86 -22.15 -5.81
N LEU A 69 -2.04 -21.23 -4.86
CA LEU A 69 -1.44 -21.31 -3.51
C LEU A 69 -1.60 -22.69 -2.86
N CYS A 70 -2.78 -23.32 -2.97
CA CYS A 70 -3.03 -24.62 -2.34
C CYS A 70 -2.14 -25.72 -2.92
N SER A 71 -1.88 -25.71 -4.22
CA SER A 71 -0.97 -26.66 -4.86
C SER A 71 0.47 -26.41 -4.40
N ALA A 72 0.93 -25.16 -4.47
CA ALA A 72 2.27 -24.79 -4.00
C ALA A 72 2.50 -25.15 -2.53
N ALA A 73 1.50 -24.93 -1.67
CA ALA A 73 1.57 -25.25 -0.26
C ALA A 73 1.59 -26.76 0.01
N LYS A 74 0.80 -27.54 -0.75
CA LYS A 74 0.76 -29.00 -0.63
C LYS A 74 2.12 -29.63 -0.97
N GLU A 75 2.71 -29.21 -2.09
CA GLU A 75 4.02 -29.74 -2.53
C GLU A 75 5.19 -29.20 -1.69
N ASN A 76 5.00 -28.09 -0.97
CA ASN A 76 6.03 -27.48 -0.11
C ASN A 76 5.63 -27.47 1.39
N VAL A 77 4.86 -28.45 1.85
CA VAL A 77 4.25 -28.44 3.20
C VAL A 77 5.27 -28.28 4.32
N ALA A 78 6.43 -28.95 4.22
CA ALA A 78 7.48 -28.88 5.23
C ALA A 78 7.98 -27.43 5.43
N VAL A 79 8.27 -26.74 4.33
CA VAL A 79 8.74 -25.35 4.34
C VAL A 79 7.65 -24.41 4.83
N MET A 80 6.39 -24.65 4.42
CA MET A 80 5.25 -23.84 4.82
C MET A 80 4.97 -23.92 6.34
N VAL A 81 5.09 -25.11 6.94
CA VAL A 81 4.91 -25.29 8.40
C VAL A 81 6.04 -24.65 9.20
N GLU A 82 7.27 -24.65 8.68
CA GLU A 82 8.39 -23.94 9.32
C GLU A 82 8.22 -22.42 9.28
N MET A 83 7.56 -21.89 8.25
CA MET A 83 7.40 -20.44 8.04
C MET A 83 6.12 -19.86 8.66
N ILE A 84 5.10 -20.68 8.91
CA ILE A 84 3.81 -20.24 9.44
C ILE A 84 3.67 -20.72 10.88
N HIS A 85 3.78 -19.80 11.84
CA HIS A 85 3.47 -20.13 13.23
C HIS A 85 1.98 -19.89 13.49
N PHE A 86 1.33 -20.84 14.16
CA PHE A 86 -0.09 -20.77 14.50
C PHE A 86 -0.46 -19.47 15.25
N GLN A 87 0.48 -18.95 16.05
CA GLN A 87 0.33 -17.68 16.76
C GLN A 87 0.22 -16.45 15.84
N ASP A 88 0.69 -16.53 14.60
CA ASP A 88 0.65 -15.45 13.62
C ASP A 88 -0.65 -15.47 12.79
N LEU A 89 -1.34 -16.60 12.76
CA LEU A 89 -2.61 -16.78 12.03
C LEU A 89 -3.82 -16.23 12.78
N PHE A 90 -3.71 -16.07 14.11
CA PHE A 90 -4.77 -15.53 14.95
C PHE A 90 -4.28 -14.24 15.59
N PRO A 91 -4.97 -13.10 15.38
CA PRO A 91 -4.67 -11.90 16.14
C PRO A 91 -4.80 -12.22 17.63
N LYS A 92 -3.72 -12.06 18.40
CA LYS A 92 -3.84 -11.97 19.87
C LYS A 92 -4.88 -10.88 20.14
N GLY A 93 -5.92 -11.24 20.89
CA GLY A 93 -7.04 -10.34 21.18
C GLY A 93 -6.54 -8.94 21.53
N SER A 94 -7.16 -7.93 20.93
CA SER A 94 -6.84 -6.53 21.16
C SER A 94 -6.75 -6.23 22.66
N PRO A 95 -5.68 -5.56 23.16
CA PRO A 95 -5.73 -4.92 24.46
C PRO A 95 -6.59 -3.66 24.29
N HIS A 96 -7.90 -3.82 24.34
CA HIS A 96 -8.84 -2.71 24.50
C HIS A 96 -9.79 -3.02 25.65
N SER A 97 -9.20 -3.19 26.82
CA SER A 97 -9.90 -3.00 28.10
C SER A 97 -9.18 -1.85 28.82
N GLU A 98 -9.40 -0.63 28.33
CA GLU A 98 -9.19 0.57 29.13
C GLU A 98 -10.41 0.69 30.06
N PRO A 99 -10.24 0.77 31.39
CA PRO A 99 -11.34 1.06 32.31
C PRO A 99 -11.88 2.47 32.06
N ASP A 100 -13.18 2.55 31.79
CA ASP A 100 -13.97 3.76 31.62
C ASP A 100 -13.74 4.72 32.81
N HIS A 101 -12.97 5.79 32.60
CA HIS A 101 -12.85 6.88 33.56
C HIS A 101 -13.97 7.91 33.27
N PRO A 102 -14.81 8.25 34.25
CA PRO A 102 -15.91 9.19 34.05
C PRO A 102 -15.42 10.57 33.61
N ARG A 103 -15.95 11.04 32.47
CA ARG A 103 -15.73 12.39 31.94
C ARG A 103 -16.40 13.42 32.86
N SER A 104 -15.61 14.33 33.43
CA SER A 104 -16.13 15.40 34.30
C SER A 104 -17.02 16.39 33.52
N PRO A 105 -18.13 16.90 34.08
CA PRO A 105 -19.04 17.80 33.37
C PRO A 105 -18.42 19.18 33.11
N ARG A 106 -18.66 19.72 31.91
CA ARG A 106 -18.35 21.11 31.57
C ARG A 106 -19.30 22.03 32.37
N GLN A 107 -18.76 22.81 33.31
CA GLN A 107 -19.47 23.92 33.93
C GLN A 107 -19.40 25.14 33.01
N GLY A 108 -20.56 25.64 32.60
CA GLY A 108 -20.70 26.88 31.84
C GLY A 108 -20.81 28.12 32.72
N ASP A 109 -20.49 29.22 32.05
CA ASP A 109 -20.95 30.60 32.21
C ASP A 109 -20.33 31.54 33.26
N LYS A 110 -19.75 32.63 32.75
CA LYS A 110 -19.81 33.94 33.40
C LYS A 110 -19.65 35.08 32.38
N ASP A 111 -20.79 35.67 32.00
CA ASP A 111 -20.93 36.97 31.33
C ASP A 111 -20.21 38.14 32.03
N LYS A 112 -19.68 39.09 31.23
CA LYS A 112 -19.75 40.57 31.41
C LYS A 112 -19.13 41.37 30.23
N PRO A 113 -19.42 42.68 30.05
CA PRO A 113 -19.74 43.25 28.75
C PRO A 113 -18.79 44.35 28.20
N SER A 114 -18.91 44.59 26.89
CA SER A 114 -18.71 45.84 26.13
C SER A 114 -17.37 46.59 26.15
N LYS A 115 -16.71 46.71 24.98
CA LYS A 115 -16.74 47.91 24.10
C LYS A 115 -15.75 47.81 22.92
N GLY A 116 -16.26 48.05 21.71
CA GLY A 116 -15.69 48.93 20.69
C GLY A 116 -14.42 48.50 19.92
N GLY A 117 -14.44 48.73 18.61
CA GLY A 117 -13.20 48.96 17.84
C GLY A 117 -13.12 48.23 16.51
N PHE A 118 -13.41 48.97 15.45
CA PHE A 118 -13.27 48.58 14.04
C PHE A 118 -11.80 48.32 13.66
N ASN A 119 -11.55 47.31 12.82
CA ASN A 119 -10.71 47.41 11.61
C ASN A 119 -10.60 46.05 10.90
N ALA A 120 -11.39 45.88 9.83
CA ALA A 120 -11.14 44.84 8.84
C ALA A 120 -10.17 45.39 7.80
N HIS A 121 -8.93 44.90 7.78
CA HIS A 121 -8.02 45.09 6.65
C HIS A 121 -8.37 44.08 5.55
N PRO A 122 -8.69 44.51 4.31
CA PRO A 122 -8.76 43.58 3.20
C PRO A 122 -7.33 43.18 2.79
N ARG A 123 -7.01 41.88 2.92
CA ARG A 123 -5.82 41.31 2.30
C ARG A 123 -6.05 41.26 0.78
N SER A 124 -5.46 42.20 0.06
CA SER A 124 -5.19 42.08 -1.36
C SER A 124 -4.19 40.93 -1.56
N ARG A 125 -4.66 39.76 -2.03
CA ARG A 125 -3.77 38.74 -2.58
C ARG A 125 -3.86 38.78 -4.09
N SER A 126 -2.86 39.44 -4.65
CA SER A 126 -2.47 39.48 -6.06
C SER A 126 -2.64 38.13 -6.75
N GLN A 127 -3.24 38.20 -7.94
CA GLN A 127 -3.25 37.14 -8.94
C GLN A 127 -1.80 36.75 -9.28
N GLY A 128 -1.45 35.49 -9.08
CA GLY A 128 -0.22 34.91 -9.61
C GLY A 128 -0.40 34.48 -11.07
N PRO A 129 0.63 34.55 -11.93
CA PRO A 129 0.48 34.29 -13.36
C PRO A 129 0.16 32.83 -13.69
N ARG A 130 -0.76 32.65 -14.64
CA ARG A 130 -1.01 31.40 -15.38
C ARG A 130 0.31 30.79 -15.84
N ARG A 131 0.59 29.54 -15.45
CA ARG A 131 1.56 28.72 -16.16
C ARG A 131 1.00 28.39 -17.54
N GLN A 132 1.67 28.85 -18.58
CA GLN A 132 1.43 28.42 -19.96
C GLN A 132 1.91 26.97 -20.10
N SER A 133 1.06 26.15 -20.72
CA SER A 133 1.35 24.80 -21.18
C SER A 133 2.16 24.88 -22.47
N PRO A 134 3.21 24.08 -22.66
CA PRO A 134 3.72 23.83 -24.00
C PRO A 134 2.82 22.82 -24.70
N GLU A 135 2.41 23.15 -25.93
CA GLU A 135 1.62 22.31 -26.80
C GLU A 135 2.47 21.15 -27.36
N VAL A 136 1.87 19.95 -27.39
CA VAL A 136 2.44 18.77 -28.04
C VAL A 136 2.17 18.90 -29.53
N GLY A 137 3.21 19.23 -30.29
CA GLY A 137 3.20 19.13 -31.75
C GLY A 137 3.15 17.67 -32.18
N VAL A 138 2.13 17.34 -32.96
CA VAL A 138 1.99 16.09 -33.70
C VAL A 138 2.92 16.15 -34.91
N VAL A 139 3.81 15.18 -35.08
CA VAL A 139 4.33 14.80 -36.42
C VAL A 139 4.44 13.29 -36.47
N ALA A 140 3.82 12.73 -37.51
CA ALA A 140 3.73 11.32 -37.81
C ALA A 140 5.01 10.75 -38.45
N GLU A 141 5.15 9.44 -38.29
CA GLU A 141 5.81 8.41 -39.12
C GLU A 141 6.88 8.83 -40.15
N GLN A 142 8.07 8.24 -40.01
CA GLN A 142 8.83 7.75 -41.17
C GLN A 142 9.75 6.56 -40.79
N GLU A 143 9.71 5.54 -41.64
CA GLU A 143 10.37 4.24 -41.58
C GLU A 143 11.91 4.25 -41.72
N ASP A 144 12.48 3.08 -41.41
CA ASP A 144 13.88 2.58 -41.43
C ASP A 144 14.67 2.88 -42.73
N PRO A 145 16.02 2.93 -42.69
CA PRO A 145 16.76 1.72 -43.09
C PRO A 145 18.05 1.43 -42.31
N GLU A 146 18.23 0.15 -41.98
CA GLU A 146 19.45 -0.67 -42.14
C GLU A 146 20.82 -0.02 -41.80
N ALA A 147 21.44 -0.48 -40.70
CA ALA A 147 22.86 -0.29 -40.42
C ALA A 147 23.56 -1.63 -40.14
N THR A 148 23.94 -2.28 -41.24
CA THR A 148 25.21 -2.97 -41.54
C THR A 148 26.07 -3.60 -40.42
N ASP A 149 26.34 -4.90 -40.66
CA ASP A 149 27.55 -5.69 -40.36
C ASP A 149 28.87 -4.88 -40.43
N ILE A 150 29.76 -5.03 -39.45
CA ILE A 150 31.22 -5.10 -39.64
C ILE A 150 31.90 -5.86 -38.47
N ARG A 151 32.70 -6.85 -38.88
CA ARG A 151 33.61 -7.77 -38.18
C ARG A 151 34.75 -7.13 -37.36
N ARG A 152 35.24 -7.82 -36.31
CA ARG A 152 36.50 -8.63 -36.28
C ARG A 152 36.86 -9.05 -34.84
#